data_AF-A0A318S3D6-F1
#
_entry.id   AF-A0A318S3D6-F1
#
_cell.length_a   1.000
_cell.length_b   1.000
_cell.length_c   1.000
_cell.angle_alpha   90.00
_cell.angle_beta   90.00
_cell.angle_gamma   90.00
#
_symmetry.space_group_name_H-M   'P 1'
#
loop_
_entity.id
_entity.type
_entity.pdbx_description
1 polymer ?
#
loop_
_entity_poly.entity_id
_entity_poly.type
_entity_poly.pdbx_seq_one_letter_code
_entity_poly.pdbx_strand_id
1 'polypeptide(L)'
;MRLRRLGLGLMLLGTGALLLRARKDDVKHLVVEQVLERPARDKRYAELADELEVAGERVLVRARRAKELERAKETMRHIIGIERWGQRRLEAALGEAFSRDEHHPYKPPADATWNDVLEDFTTTRQRTVSLARELSSNPPDPAWRVEHNGLGPLSARGWLRYLMTHAGLESRRMR
;
A
#
# COMPACT_ATOMS: atom_id res chain seq x y z
N MET A 1 -34.74 -54.07 6.57
CA MET A 1 -33.70 -53.82 7.58
C MET A 1 -33.63 -52.31 7.81
N ARG A 2 -34.08 -51.85 8.99
CA ARG A 2 -34.15 -50.42 9.40
C ARG A 2 -32.87 -50.02 10.16
N LEU A 3 -32.64 -48.70 10.23
CA LEU A 3 -31.62 -47.95 11.01
C LEU A 3 -30.18 -48.01 10.44
N ARG A 4 -29.42 -46.92 10.34
CA ARG A 4 -29.26 -45.82 11.30
C ARG A 4 -29.00 -44.47 10.62
N ARG A 5 -29.66 -43.42 11.14
CA ARG A 5 -29.22 -42.02 11.10
C ARG A 5 -28.17 -41.81 12.20
N LEU A 6 -27.06 -41.14 11.86
CA LEU A 6 -26.11 -40.40 12.72
C LEU A 6 -25.47 -39.42 11.71
N GLY A 7 -25.63 -38.10 11.77
CA GLY A 7 -25.50 -37.24 12.95
C GLY A 7 -24.08 -36.68 12.96
N LEU A 8 -23.80 -35.66 12.14
CA LEU A 8 -22.67 -34.74 12.35
C LEU A 8 -23.07 -33.34 11.87
N GLY A 9 -23.76 -32.64 12.75
CA GLY A 9 -23.87 -31.19 12.70
C GLY A 9 -22.69 -30.54 13.44
N LEU A 10 -22.45 -29.28 13.10
CA LEU A 10 -21.62 -28.28 13.79
C LEU A 10 -20.10 -28.43 13.70
N MET A 11 -19.49 -27.63 12.80
CA MET A 11 -18.26 -26.90 13.12
C MET A 11 -18.15 -25.61 12.28
N LEU A 12 -19.08 -24.68 12.48
CA LEU A 12 -19.04 -23.32 11.88
C LEU A 12 -19.06 -22.20 12.92
N LEU A 13 -18.58 -22.44 14.14
CA LEU A 13 -18.51 -21.44 15.22
C LEU A 13 -17.08 -21.24 15.75
N GLY A 14 -16.09 -21.18 14.87
CA GLY A 14 -14.67 -21.05 15.25
C GLY A 14 -13.99 -19.73 14.94
N THR A 15 -14.53 -18.91 14.03
CA THR A 15 -13.82 -17.71 13.52
C THR A 15 -14.05 -16.43 14.33
N GLY A 16 -15.20 -16.29 15.00
CA GLY A 16 -15.52 -15.07 15.74
C GLY A 16 -14.84 -14.94 17.11
N ALA A 17 -14.70 -16.06 17.84
CA ALA A 17 -14.23 -16.03 19.23
C ALA A 17 -12.69 -15.89 19.36
N LEU A 18 -11.92 -16.32 18.36
CA LEU A 18 -10.45 -16.18 18.36
C LEU A 18 -10.00 -14.73 18.15
N LEU A 19 -10.76 -13.93 17.42
CA LEU A 19 -10.43 -12.51 17.17
C LEU A 19 -10.64 -11.62 18.41
N LEU A 20 -11.52 -12.03 19.34
CA LEU A 20 -11.80 -11.27 20.57
C LEU A 20 -10.70 -11.41 21.65
N ARG A 21 -9.75 -12.34 21.49
CA ARG A 21 -8.59 -12.51 22.39
C ARG A 21 -7.25 -12.10 21.76
N ALA A 22 -7.25 -11.71 20.50
CA ALA A 22 -6.04 -11.27 19.80
C ALA A 22 -5.57 -9.92 20.35
N ARG A 23 -4.27 -9.78 20.62
CA ARG A 23 -3.70 -8.46 20.95
C ARG A 23 -3.83 -7.56 19.71
N LYS A 24 -3.90 -6.25 19.90
CA LYS A 24 -4.00 -5.27 18.79
C LYS A 24 -2.92 -5.51 17.71
N ASP A 25 -1.75 -5.96 18.13
CA ASP A 25 -0.62 -6.23 17.23
C ASP A 25 -0.83 -7.50 16.40
N ASP A 26 -1.42 -8.56 16.97
CA ASP A 26 -1.75 -9.80 16.23
C ASP A 26 -2.75 -9.52 15.09
N VAL A 27 -3.72 -8.65 15.36
CA VAL A 27 -4.71 -8.21 14.36
C VAL A 27 -4.04 -7.39 13.25
N LYS A 28 -3.14 -6.47 13.60
CA LYS A 28 -2.39 -5.68 12.60
C LYS A 28 -1.53 -6.56 11.71
N HIS A 29 -0.77 -7.50 12.28
CA HIS A 29 0.04 -8.44 11.52
C HIS A 29 -0.80 -9.28 10.56
N LEU A 30 -1.97 -9.75 11.00
CA LEU A 30 -2.89 -10.48 10.13
C LEU A 30 -3.38 -9.60 8.97
N VAL A 31 -3.75 -8.34 9.23
CA VAL A 31 -4.20 -7.41 8.17
C VAL A 31 -3.08 -7.14 7.17
N VAL A 32 -1.85 -6.87 7.63
CA VAL A 32 -0.67 -6.68 6.77
C VAL A 32 -0.45 -7.92 5.89
N GLU A 33 -0.45 -9.10 6.49
CA GLU A 33 -0.23 -10.35 5.78
C GLU A 33 -1.31 -10.61 4.72
N GLN A 34 -2.60 -10.41 5.04
CA GLN A 34 -3.70 -10.71 4.10
C GLN A 34 -3.90 -9.65 3.03
N VAL A 35 -3.64 -8.37 3.32
CA VAL A 35 -3.97 -7.25 2.42
C VAL A 35 -2.77 -6.82 1.59
N LEU A 36 -1.56 -6.95 2.14
CA LEU A 36 -0.33 -6.45 1.54
C LEU A 36 0.56 -7.58 1.05
N GLU A 37 1.01 -8.47 1.93
CA GLU A 37 2.04 -9.47 1.58
C GLU A 37 1.49 -10.59 0.70
N ARG A 38 0.41 -11.27 1.11
CA ARG A 38 -0.16 -12.38 0.32
C ARG A 38 -0.59 -11.98 -1.09
N PRO A 39 -1.32 -10.86 -1.30
CA PRO A 39 -1.73 -10.48 -2.65
C PRO A 39 -0.56 -10.06 -3.54
N ALA A 40 0.59 -9.69 -2.96
CA ALA A 40 1.76 -9.26 -3.71
C ALA A 40 2.79 -10.39 -3.90
N ARG A 41 2.77 -11.44 -3.06
CA ARG A 41 3.80 -12.48 -2.97
C ARG A 41 4.18 -13.11 -4.31
N ASP A 42 3.17 -13.54 -5.06
CA ASP A 42 3.36 -14.32 -6.29
C ASP A 42 3.48 -13.43 -7.54
N LYS A 43 3.42 -12.10 -7.36
CA LYS A 43 3.55 -11.15 -8.47
C LYS A 43 5.00 -10.84 -8.77
N ARG A 44 5.31 -10.70 -10.05
CA ARG A 44 6.54 -10.11 -10.53
C ARG A 44 6.53 -8.61 -10.26
N TYR A 45 7.69 -8.02 -10.04
CA TYR A 45 7.79 -6.58 -9.86
C TYR A 45 7.31 -5.80 -11.10
N ALA A 46 7.53 -6.32 -12.30
CA ALA A 46 6.96 -5.76 -13.54
C ALA A 46 5.43 -5.71 -13.51
N GLU A 47 4.75 -6.78 -13.04
CA GLU A 47 3.29 -6.80 -12.93
C GLU A 47 2.80 -5.77 -11.88
N LEU A 48 3.53 -5.63 -10.77
CA LEU A 48 3.25 -4.60 -9.77
C LEU A 48 3.46 -3.18 -10.31
N ALA A 49 4.42 -2.97 -11.22
CA ALA A 49 4.65 -1.70 -11.89
C ALA A 49 3.45 -1.32 -12.77
N ASP A 50 2.93 -2.25 -13.57
CA ASP A 50 1.75 -2.05 -14.42
C ASP A 50 0.50 -1.76 -13.57
N GLU A 51 0.33 -2.47 -12.46
CA GLU A 51 -0.78 -2.22 -11.51
C GLU A 51 -0.69 -0.83 -10.86
N LEU A 52 0.52 -0.38 -10.52
CA LEU A 52 0.75 0.96 -9.97
C LEU A 52 0.37 2.05 -10.96
N GLU A 53 0.70 1.88 -12.24
CA GLU A 53 0.34 2.82 -13.31
C GLU A 53 -1.18 2.94 -13.44
N VAL A 54 -1.88 1.80 -13.59
CA VAL A 54 -3.34 1.76 -13.67
C VAL A 54 -4.01 2.33 -12.42
N ALA A 55 -3.49 2.02 -11.23
CA ALA A 55 -4.02 2.57 -9.99
C ALA A 55 -3.78 4.08 -9.86
N GLY A 56 -2.66 4.58 -10.39
CA GLY A 56 -2.31 6.00 -10.40
C GLY A 56 -3.30 6.81 -11.23
N GLU A 57 -3.62 6.33 -12.44
CA GLU A 57 -4.63 6.95 -13.30
C GLU A 57 -5.99 7.03 -12.63
N ARG A 58 -6.40 5.97 -11.90
CA ARG A 58 -7.65 5.98 -11.14
C ARG A 58 -7.66 7.04 -10.02
N VAL A 59 -6.53 7.31 -9.39
CA VAL A 59 -6.39 8.39 -8.38
C VAL A 59 -6.51 9.76 -9.07
N LEU A 60 -5.79 9.97 -10.17
CA LEU A 60 -5.86 11.23 -10.95
C LEU A 60 -7.26 11.53 -11.45
N VAL A 61 -8.00 10.52 -11.94
CA VAL A 61 -9.40 10.69 -12.35
C VAL A 61 -10.27 11.17 -11.19
N ARG A 62 -10.07 10.65 -9.97
CA ARG A 62 -10.82 11.10 -8.79
C ARG A 62 -10.43 12.53 -8.39
N ALA A 63 -9.13 12.82 -8.37
CA ALA A 63 -8.63 14.16 -8.06
C ALA A 63 -9.19 15.19 -9.04
N ARG A 64 -9.06 14.97 -10.36
CA ARG A 64 -9.59 15.88 -11.38
C ARG A 64 -11.10 16.13 -11.25
N ARG A 65 -11.87 15.13 -10.79
CA ARG A 65 -13.32 15.27 -10.52
C ARG A 65 -13.64 16.04 -9.25
N ALA A 66 -12.79 15.93 -8.23
CA ALA A 66 -12.97 16.62 -6.95
C ALA A 66 -12.89 18.14 -7.10
N LYS A 67 -12.23 18.64 -8.16
CA LYS A 67 -11.88 20.06 -8.35
C LYS A 67 -10.99 20.56 -7.20
N GLU A 68 -10.62 21.83 -7.22
CA GLU A 68 -9.75 22.48 -6.23
C GLU A 68 -10.44 22.67 -4.87
N LEU A 69 -10.85 21.56 -4.25
CA LEU A 69 -11.29 21.55 -2.87
C LEU A 69 -10.06 21.44 -1.97
N GLU A 70 -9.96 22.29 -0.95
CA GLU A 70 -8.84 22.25 0.01
C GLU A 70 -8.64 20.85 0.63
N ARG A 71 -9.75 20.13 0.89
CA ARG A 71 -9.71 18.74 1.35
C ARG A 71 -9.07 17.79 0.33
N ALA A 72 -9.37 17.97 -0.96
CA ALA A 72 -8.80 17.16 -2.02
C ALA A 72 -7.30 17.45 -2.18
N LYS A 73 -6.91 18.74 -2.10
CA LYS A 73 -5.51 19.19 -2.06
C LYS A 73 -4.72 18.54 -0.94
N GLU A 74 -5.22 18.59 0.30
CA GLU A 74 -4.54 17.95 1.42
C GLU A 74 -4.48 16.42 1.29
N THR A 75 -5.54 15.79 0.79
CA THR A 75 -5.55 14.34 0.55
C THR A 75 -4.49 13.95 -0.47
N MET A 76 -4.36 14.69 -1.58
CA MET A 76 -3.32 14.45 -2.59
C MET A 76 -1.92 14.68 -2.01
N ARG A 77 -1.70 15.78 -1.29
CA ARG A 77 -0.42 16.06 -0.62
C ARG A 77 -0.02 14.94 0.33
N HIS A 78 -0.98 14.41 1.09
CA HIS A 78 -0.76 13.25 1.96
C HIS A 78 -0.37 12.00 1.18
N ILE A 79 -1.10 11.67 0.11
CA ILE A 79 -0.78 10.51 -0.76
C ILE A 79 0.64 10.64 -1.33
N ILE A 80 1.00 11.81 -1.85
CA ILE A 80 2.33 12.07 -2.43
C ILE A 80 3.42 11.91 -1.37
N GLY A 81 3.22 12.45 -0.17
CA GLY A 81 4.18 12.31 0.93
C GLY A 81 4.41 10.86 1.33
N ILE A 82 3.34 10.06 1.45
CA ILE A 82 3.44 8.61 1.74
C ILE A 82 4.17 7.88 0.60
N GLU A 83 3.89 8.25 -0.65
CA GLU A 83 4.48 7.59 -1.80
C GLU A 83 5.98 7.86 -1.92
N ARG A 84 6.40 9.13 -1.82
CA ARG A 84 7.82 9.52 -1.75
C ARG A 84 8.55 8.89 -0.57
N TRP A 85 7.90 8.79 0.59
CA TRP A 85 8.43 8.10 1.76
C TRP A 85 8.62 6.59 1.50
N GLY A 86 7.66 5.94 0.85
CA GLY A 86 7.75 4.55 0.42
C GLY A 86 8.82 4.32 -0.65
N GLN A 87 9.06 5.30 -1.54
CA GLN A 87 10.14 5.23 -2.54
C GLN A 87 11.51 5.07 -1.87
N ARG A 88 11.78 5.78 -0.77
CA ARG A 88 13.03 5.61 0.00
C ARG A 88 13.21 4.18 0.52
N ARG A 89 12.12 3.47 0.83
CA ARG A 89 12.16 2.06 1.25
C ARG A 89 12.41 1.13 0.06
N LEU A 90 11.83 1.42 -1.10
CA LEU A 90 12.12 0.69 -2.34
C LEU A 90 13.57 0.90 -2.79
N GLU A 91 14.10 2.11 -2.63
CA GLU A 91 15.52 2.41 -2.89
C GLU A 91 16.43 1.65 -1.92
N ALA A 92 16.07 1.52 -0.64
CA ALA A 92 16.80 0.67 0.29
C ALA A 92 16.79 -0.82 -0.11
N ALA A 93 15.73 -1.28 -0.79
CA ALA A 93 15.70 -2.63 -1.37
C ALA A 93 16.68 -2.78 -2.55
N LEU A 94 17.02 -1.68 -3.22
CA LEU A 94 18.01 -1.63 -4.30
C LEU A 94 19.44 -1.37 -3.78
N GLY A 95 19.64 -1.31 -2.46
CA GLY A 95 20.95 -1.19 -1.82
C GLY A 95 21.27 0.18 -1.24
N GLU A 96 20.36 1.16 -1.33
CA GLU A 96 20.55 2.46 -0.68
C GLU A 96 20.46 2.37 0.85
N ALA A 97 21.05 3.34 1.54
CA ALA A 97 20.99 3.40 2.99
C ALA A 97 19.57 3.69 3.48
N PHE A 98 19.05 2.82 4.37
CA PHE A 98 17.77 3.03 5.03
C PHE A 98 17.88 4.12 6.12
N SER A 99 16.88 5.00 6.18
CA SER A 99 16.67 5.95 7.27
C SER A 99 15.29 5.77 7.88
N ARG A 100 15.21 5.75 9.22
CA ARG A 100 13.95 5.68 9.95
C ARG A 100 13.39 7.09 10.16
N ASP A 101 12.67 7.56 9.15
CA ASP A 101 12.02 8.86 9.08
C ASP A 101 10.49 8.76 8.92
N GLU A 102 9.83 9.91 8.74
CA GLU A 102 8.38 10.03 8.57
C GLU A 102 8.02 10.58 7.18
N HIS A 103 6.75 10.40 6.78
CA HIS A 103 6.28 10.90 5.50
C HIS A 103 6.08 12.43 5.45
N HIS A 104 5.96 13.10 6.61
CA HIS A 104 5.57 14.52 6.68
C HIS A 104 6.50 15.45 5.88
N PRO A 105 7.84 15.31 5.94
CA PRO A 105 8.77 16.12 5.18
C PRO A 105 8.69 15.92 3.65
N TYR A 106 8.08 14.83 3.19
CA TYR A 106 7.99 14.50 1.76
C TYR A 106 6.75 15.07 1.07
N LYS A 107 5.81 15.66 1.83
CA LYS A 107 4.61 16.27 1.27
C LYS A 107 4.99 17.47 0.38
N PRO A 108 4.25 17.72 -0.73
CA PRO A 108 4.36 18.98 -1.45
C PRO A 108 4.13 20.19 -0.53
N PRO A 109 4.66 21.38 -0.89
CA PRO A 109 4.41 22.62 -0.16
C PRO A 109 2.92 22.88 0.11
N ALA A 110 2.60 23.56 1.21
CA ALA A 110 1.21 23.82 1.59
C ALA A 110 0.51 24.85 0.68
N ASP A 111 1.32 25.72 0.09
CA ASP A 111 0.97 26.77 -0.86
C ASP A 111 1.05 26.32 -2.32
N ALA A 112 1.38 25.05 -2.59
CA ALA A 112 1.37 24.49 -3.95
C ALA A 112 -0.03 24.63 -4.57
N THR A 113 -0.08 25.01 -5.85
CA THR A 113 -1.35 25.10 -6.57
C THR A 113 -1.93 23.70 -6.80
N TRP A 114 -3.22 23.62 -7.10
CA TRP A 114 -3.83 22.33 -7.41
C TRP A 114 -3.17 21.63 -8.61
N ASN A 115 -2.76 22.39 -9.64
CA ASN A 115 -2.07 21.84 -10.79
C ASN A 115 -0.68 21.31 -10.41
N ASP A 116 0.08 22.04 -9.58
CA ASP A 116 1.39 21.57 -9.09
C ASP A 116 1.24 20.25 -8.33
N VAL A 117 0.20 20.11 -7.51
CA VAL A 117 -0.08 18.88 -6.76
C VAL A 117 -0.42 17.70 -7.68
N LEU A 118 -1.14 17.93 -8.78
CA LEU A 118 -1.44 16.88 -9.77
C LEU A 118 -0.20 16.47 -10.58
N GLU A 119 0.64 17.43 -10.94
CA GLU A 119 1.92 17.18 -11.60
C GLU A 119 2.87 16.42 -10.67
N ASP A 120 3.00 16.86 -9.43
CA ASP A 120 3.80 16.21 -8.39
C ASP A 120 3.36 14.75 -8.18
N PHE A 121 2.07 14.47 -8.16
CA PHE A 121 1.58 13.10 -8.08
C PHE A 121 1.97 12.27 -9.30
N THR A 122 1.85 12.84 -10.50
CA THR A 122 2.19 12.15 -11.75
C THR A 122 3.67 11.78 -11.76
N THR A 123 4.56 12.72 -11.46
CA THR A 123 6.01 12.51 -11.36
C THR A 123 6.34 11.51 -10.26
N THR A 124 5.71 11.63 -9.09
CA THR A 124 5.91 10.70 -7.98
C THR A 124 5.50 9.28 -8.39
N ARG A 125 4.34 9.10 -9.02
CA ARG A 125 3.89 7.78 -9.48
C ARG A 125 4.81 7.18 -10.52
N GLN A 126 5.27 7.97 -11.49
CA GLN A 126 6.21 7.52 -12.52
C GLN A 126 7.54 7.06 -11.89
N ARG A 127 8.04 7.74 -10.85
CA ARG A 127 9.22 7.29 -10.10
C ARG A 127 8.97 5.96 -9.40
N THR A 128 7.82 5.77 -8.75
CA THR A 128 7.45 4.49 -8.12
C THR A 128 7.38 3.35 -9.13
N VAL A 129 6.78 3.58 -10.30
CA VAL A 129 6.73 2.61 -11.41
C VAL A 129 8.14 2.27 -11.90
N SER A 130 9.01 3.27 -12.02
CA SER A 130 10.41 3.07 -12.42
C SER A 130 11.17 2.22 -11.39
N LEU A 131 11.01 2.50 -10.10
CA LEU A 131 11.59 1.68 -9.02
C LEU A 131 11.09 0.23 -9.05
N ALA A 132 9.80 0.01 -9.32
CA ALA A 132 9.27 -1.34 -9.49
C ALA A 132 9.90 -2.06 -10.69
N ARG A 133 10.17 -1.35 -11.80
CA ARG A 133 10.88 -1.91 -12.95
C ARG A 133 12.35 -2.20 -12.62
N GLU A 134 13.03 -1.32 -11.90
CA GLU A 134 14.40 -1.54 -11.41
C GLU A 134 14.49 -2.78 -10.51
N LEU A 135 13.54 -2.95 -9.58
CA LEU A 135 13.42 -4.16 -8.74
C LEU A 135 13.14 -5.43 -9.54
N SER A 136 12.52 -5.32 -10.72
CA SER A 136 12.35 -6.47 -11.61
C SER A 136 13.67 -6.92 -12.22
N SER A 137 14.59 -6.00 -12.48
CA SER A 137 15.92 -6.29 -13.04
C SER A 137 16.91 -6.69 -11.94
N ASN A 138 16.79 -6.09 -10.76
CA ASN A 138 17.67 -6.29 -9.61
C ASN A 138 16.83 -6.63 -8.37
N PRO A 139 16.24 -7.83 -8.30
CA PRO A 139 15.40 -8.20 -7.17
C PRO A 139 16.24 -8.29 -5.89
N PRO A 140 15.74 -7.76 -4.76
CA PRO A 140 16.39 -7.96 -3.47
C PRO A 140 16.31 -9.43 -3.04
N ASP A 141 17.06 -9.78 -2.00
CA ASP A 141 16.89 -11.05 -1.29
C ASP A 141 15.38 -11.26 -0.97
N PRO A 142 14.79 -12.44 -1.27
CA PRO A 142 13.39 -12.73 -0.94
C PRO A 142 13.02 -12.56 0.55
N ALA A 143 13.98 -12.68 1.46
CA ALA A 143 13.84 -12.44 2.88
C ALA A 143 14.00 -10.96 3.28
N TRP A 144 14.44 -10.09 2.37
CA TRP A 144 14.61 -8.66 2.63
C TRP A 144 13.30 -8.01 3.07
N ARG A 145 13.35 -7.26 4.17
CA ARG A 145 12.22 -6.51 4.72
C ARG A 145 12.73 -5.17 5.25
N VAL A 146 11.90 -4.14 5.19
CA VAL A 146 12.18 -2.85 5.84
C VAL A 146 10.94 -2.30 6.53
N GLU A 147 11.17 -1.57 7.63
CA GLU A 147 10.13 -1.11 8.54
C GLU A 147 9.18 -0.06 7.92
N HIS A 148 7.87 -0.29 8.08
CA HIS A 148 6.84 0.74 8.06
C HIS A 148 6.47 1.11 9.51
N ASN A 149 6.54 2.40 9.88
CA ASN A 149 6.43 2.89 11.26
C ASN A 149 5.18 2.39 12.02
N GLY A 150 4.05 2.17 11.34
CA GLY A 150 2.80 1.67 11.93
C GLY A 150 2.39 0.23 11.61
N LEU A 151 3.07 -0.43 10.66
CA LEU A 151 2.67 -1.75 10.12
C LEU A 151 3.74 -2.82 10.36
N GLY A 152 4.92 -2.42 10.84
CA GLY A 152 6.07 -3.29 10.97
C GLY A 152 6.79 -3.52 9.64
N PRO A 153 7.69 -4.51 9.58
CA PRO A 153 8.49 -4.80 8.38
C PRO A 153 7.62 -5.27 7.21
N LEU A 154 7.87 -4.73 6.03
CA LEU A 154 7.25 -5.14 4.77
C LEU A 154 8.31 -5.55 3.75
N SER A 155 7.97 -6.50 2.88
CA SER A 155 8.77 -6.81 1.68
C SER A 155 8.69 -5.68 0.67
N ALA A 156 9.61 -5.64 -0.30
CA ALA A 156 9.52 -4.66 -1.38
C ALA A 156 8.20 -4.79 -2.17
N ARG A 157 7.68 -6.02 -2.34
CA ARG A 157 6.36 -6.26 -2.95
C ARG A 157 5.23 -5.76 -2.05
N GLY A 158 5.34 -5.99 -0.74
CA GLY A 158 4.43 -5.47 0.27
C GLY A 158 4.36 -3.94 0.27
N TRP A 159 5.50 -3.26 0.12
CA TRP A 159 5.58 -1.80 -0.04
C TRP A 159 4.86 -1.31 -1.30
N LEU A 160 5.12 -1.90 -2.46
CA LEU A 160 4.42 -1.53 -3.70
C LEU A 160 2.89 -1.70 -3.57
N ARG A 161 2.47 -2.80 -2.94
CA ARG A 161 1.05 -3.06 -2.67
C ARG A 161 0.45 -2.08 -1.67
N TYR A 162 1.20 -1.72 -0.64
CA TYR A 162 0.81 -0.71 0.35
C TYR A 162 0.56 0.64 -0.34
N LEU A 163 1.51 1.12 -1.14
CA LEU A 163 1.40 2.41 -1.83
C LEU A 163 0.16 2.49 -2.73
N MET A 164 -0.08 1.44 -3.53
CA MET A 164 -1.28 1.35 -4.37
C MET A 164 -2.57 1.33 -3.53
N THR A 165 -2.61 0.50 -2.48
CA THR A 165 -3.81 0.33 -1.65
C THR A 165 -4.13 1.61 -0.87
N HIS A 166 -3.11 2.24 -0.28
CA HIS A 166 -3.22 3.49 0.48
C HIS A 166 -3.78 4.61 -0.40
N ALA A 167 -3.14 4.91 -1.53
CA ALA A 167 -3.60 5.93 -2.46
C ALA A 167 -5.02 5.65 -3.00
N GLY A 168 -5.32 4.36 -3.27
CA GLY A 168 -6.63 3.92 -3.73
C GLY A 168 -7.76 4.12 -2.71
N LEU A 169 -7.48 3.97 -1.41
CA LEU A 169 -8.43 4.18 -0.33
C LEU A 169 -8.59 5.67 -0.01
N GLU A 170 -7.49 6.40 0.15
CA GLU A 170 -7.49 7.83 0.46
C GLU A 170 -8.18 8.65 -0.64
N SER A 171 -7.92 8.37 -1.91
CA SER A 171 -8.54 9.09 -3.03
C SER A 171 -10.07 8.95 -3.12
N ARG A 172 -10.68 7.98 -2.42
CA ARG A 172 -12.15 7.88 -2.34
C ARG A 172 -12.75 8.97 -1.46
N ARG A 173 -11.95 9.59 -0.60
CA ARG A 173 -12.36 10.66 0.33
C ARG A 173 -12.36 12.06 -0.31
N MET A 174 -11.92 12.18 -1.57
CA MET A 174 -11.89 13.44 -2.34
C MET A 174 -13.26 13.82 -2.93
N ARG A 175 -14.29 13.01 -2.68
CA ARG A 175 -15.66 13.27 -3.14
C ARG A 175 -16.39 14.22 -2.22
#